data_AF-A0A7C4KAC6-F1
#
_entry.id   AF-A0A7C4KAC6-F1
#
_cell.length_a   1.000
_cell.length_b   1.000
_cell.length_c   1.000
_cell.angle_alpha   90.00
_cell.angle_beta   90.00
_cell.angle_gamma   90.00
#
_symmetry.space_group_name_H-M   'P 1'
#
loop_
_entity.id
_entity.type
_entity.pdbx_description
1 polymer ?
#
loop_
_entity_poly.entity_id
_entity_poly.type
_entity_poly.pdbx_seq_one_letter_code
_entity_poly.pdbx_strand_id
1 'polypeptide(L)'
;MPTSLFIPLDDAYITRLIHAVFNGVDYTNLSYDYQPVMLKQLPTIESGNARVEVVQVSEGEQVVDVDGNLVKLQPGTVILDAHGDEIIYNGGAATMNQLVVKYEFVDGLTWSDGKPVSQEDYELTYRILCASDFIAEEENTITEVCSMIQKVDFISDTAYLATWMPGYQGRSRADQVRHPYFLPPIGRLPSQRILGDGRRLSDVPPAEWRWLPEINEQPLGVGAYVISQMVPGKEITFTANPYYYRGSPATSRIILRFLPAEEAIEALLKGEVDVVDEDTIKQLDDVDELLQAHMEGKVRMHFVPSWSYELLTFGLVYR
;
A
#
# COMPACT_ATOMS: atom_id res chain seq x y z
N MET A 1 9.37 -13.64 10.45
CA MET A 1 9.93 -12.27 10.60
C MET A 1 10.15 -11.75 9.20
N PRO A 2 9.76 -10.51 8.86
CA PRO A 2 10.01 -9.98 7.52
C PRO A 2 11.52 -9.96 7.23
N THR A 3 11.89 -10.34 6.00
CA THR A 3 13.29 -10.34 5.54
C THR A 3 13.86 -8.93 5.40
N SER A 4 12.99 -7.93 5.29
CA SER A 4 13.29 -6.51 5.15
C SER A 4 12.09 -5.69 5.63
N LEU A 5 12.32 -4.59 6.33
CA LEU A 5 11.29 -3.57 6.59
C LEU A 5 11.28 -2.48 5.51
N PHE A 6 12.23 -2.53 4.57
CA PHE A 6 12.17 -1.82 3.31
C PHE A 6 11.33 -2.62 2.30
N ILE A 7 10.26 -2.01 1.75
CA ILE A 7 9.35 -2.58 0.73
C ILE A 7 9.02 -4.06 1.03
N PRO A 8 7.87 -4.36 1.65
CA PRO A 8 7.59 -5.72 2.08
C PRO A 8 7.56 -6.66 0.88
N LEU A 9 8.56 -7.54 0.80
CA LEU A 9 8.68 -8.57 -0.25
C LEU A 9 7.80 -9.78 0.03
N ASP A 10 7.31 -9.86 1.27
CA ASP A 10 6.33 -10.84 1.71
C ASP A 10 5.02 -10.10 1.96
N ASP A 11 3.96 -10.56 1.30
CA ASP A 11 2.62 -9.98 1.42
C ASP A 11 1.85 -10.47 2.66
N ALA A 12 2.55 -11.13 3.58
CA ALA A 12 1.98 -11.56 4.85
C ALA A 12 1.31 -10.39 5.59
N TYR A 13 0.10 -10.65 6.08
CA TYR A 13 -0.71 -9.69 6.84
C TYR A 13 0.08 -9.02 7.99
N ILE A 14 0.89 -9.81 8.70
CA ILE A 14 1.71 -9.32 9.81
C ILE A 14 2.74 -8.27 9.37
N THR A 15 3.30 -8.41 8.17
CA THR A 15 4.24 -7.43 7.63
C THR A 15 3.53 -6.11 7.35
N ARG A 16 2.32 -6.16 6.76
CA ARG A 16 1.48 -4.97 6.55
C ARG A 16 1.10 -4.29 7.87
N LEU A 17 0.78 -5.08 8.90
CA LEU A 17 0.46 -4.55 10.23
C LEU A 17 1.66 -3.80 10.84
N ILE A 18 2.85 -4.40 10.81
CA ILE A 18 4.09 -3.76 11.27
C ILE A 18 4.29 -2.44 10.52
N HIS A 19 4.19 -2.44 9.19
CA HIS A 19 4.33 -1.23 8.38
C HIS A 19 3.29 -0.16 8.72
N ALA A 20 2.02 -0.53 8.87
CA ALA A 20 0.95 0.40 9.22
C ALA A 20 1.19 1.10 10.57
N VAL A 21 1.79 0.39 11.54
CA VAL A 21 2.07 0.92 12.88
C VAL A 21 3.10 2.05 12.86
N PHE A 22 4.19 1.91 12.10
CA PHE A 22 5.27 2.91 12.07
C PHE A 22 5.23 3.86 10.86
N ASN A 23 4.82 3.42 9.66
CA ASN A 23 4.66 4.32 8.50
C ASN A 23 3.36 5.13 8.57
N GLY A 24 2.36 4.62 9.30
CA GLY A 24 0.99 5.10 9.26
C GLY A 24 0.24 4.57 8.04
N VAL A 25 -1.02 4.98 7.93
CA VAL A 25 -1.90 4.64 6.81
C VAL A 25 -2.49 5.91 6.22
N ASP A 26 -2.48 6.02 4.90
CA ASP A 26 -3.02 7.21 4.22
C ASP A 26 -4.55 7.16 4.08
N TYR A 27 -5.09 5.95 4.07
CA TYR A 27 -6.52 5.65 4.06
C TYR A 27 -6.80 4.38 4.86
N THR A 28 -8.07 4.09 5.08
CA THR A 28 -8.55 2.82 5.63
C THR A 28 -9.76 2.34 4.82
N ASN A 29 -10.11 1.08 4.94
CA ASN A 29 -11.31 0.47 4.39
C ASN A 29 -12.24 -0.08 5.49
N LEU A 30 -12.16 0.50 6.70
CA LEU A 30 -12.98 0.08 7.82
C LEU A 30 -14.45 0.12 7.44
N SER A 31 -15.20 -0.89 7.88
CA SER A 31 -16.62 -1.04 7.55
C SER A 31 -16.92 -1.12 6.04
N TYR A 32 -15.98 -1.64 5.23
CA TYR A 32 -16.13 -1.89 3.79
C TYR A 32 -16.27 -0.63 2.93
N ASP A 33 -15.81 0.50 3.43
CA ASP A 33 -15.80 1.76 2.68
C ASP A 33 -14.45 2.43 2.84
N TYR A 34 -14.00 3.14 1.81
CA TYR A 34 -12.74 3.85 1.87
C TYR A 34 -12.91 5.14 2.67
N GLN A 35 -12.05 5.35 3.67
CA GLN A 35 -11.99 6.61 4.41
C GLN A 35 -10.58 7.19 4.42
N PRO A 36 -10.44 8.52 4.26
CA PRO A 36 -9.13 9.17 4.33
C PRO A 36 -8.60 9.12 5.78
N VAL A 37 -7.30 8.88 5.93
CA VAL A 37 -6.61 8.92 7.23
C VAL A 37 -5.55 10.02 7.23
N MET A 38 -4.42 9.82 6.53
CA MET A 38 -3.44 10.88 6.29
C MET A 38 -3.68 11.60 4.97
N LEU A 39 -4.51 11.08 4.08
CA LEU A 39 -5.12 11.92 3.04
C LEU A 39 -6.04 12.94 3.71
N LYS A 40 -6.07 14.18 3.20
CA LYS A 40 -7.08 15.18 3.63
C LYS A 40 -8.49 14.77 3.22
N GLN A 41 -8.61 14.17 2.03
CA GLN A 41 -9.82 13.58 1.49
C GLN A 41 -9.46 12.55 0.41
N LEU A 42 -10.38 11.64 0.09
CA LEU A 42 -10.18 10.74 -1.05
C LEU A 42 -10.15 11.56 -2.36
N PRO A 43 -9.16 11.36 -3.23
CA PRO A 43 -9.01 12.12 -4.45
C PRO A 43 -9.85 11.52 -5.57
N THR A 44 -11.17 11.73 -5.49
CA THR A 44 -12.14 11.29 -6.48
C THR A 44 -12.56 12.45 -7.38
N ILE A 45 -13.33 12.15 -8.44
CA ILE A 45 -13.88 13.17 -9.33
C ILE A 45 -14.86 14.07 -8.54
N GLU A 46 -15.65 13.48 -7.67
CA GLU A 46 -16.65 14.16 -6.84
C GLU A 46 -16.03 15.13 -5.84
N SER A 47 -14.84 14.80 -5.30
CA SER A 47 -14.12 15.70 -4.39
C SER A 47 -13.37 16.83 -5.11
N GLY A 48 -13.36 16.82 -6.44
CA GLY A 48 -12.63 17.78 -7.29
C GLY A 48 -11.11 17.56 -7.32
N ASN A 49 -10.61 16.54 -6.63
CA ASN A 49 -9.20 16.18 -6.61
C ASN A 49 -8.82 15.19 -7.71
N ALA A 50 -9.76 14.61 -8.44
CA ALA A 50 -9.49 13.96 -9.71
C ALA A 50 -10.24 14.64 -10.85
N ARG A 51 -9.65 14.64 -12.04
CA ARG A 51 -10.31 15.12 -13.26
C ARG A 51 -9.95 14.23 -14.44
N VAL A 52 -10.86 14.19 -15.39
CA VAL A 52 -10.66 13.52 -16.69
C VAL A 52 -10.35 14.60 -17.72
N GLU A 53 -9.22 14.44 -18.40
CA GLU A 53 -8.81 15.26 -19.53
C GLU A 53 -8.97 14.42 -20.81
N VAL A 54 -9.43 15.05 -21.90
CA VAL A 54 -9.47 14.40 -23.21
C VAL A 54 -8.16 14.70 -23.91
N VAL A 55 -7.43 13.64 -24.27
CA VAL A 55 -6.13 13.74 -24.94
C VAL A 55 -6.17 13.05 -26.29
N GLN A 56 -5.44 13.62 -27.24
CA GLN A 56 -5.20 13.01 -28.52
C GLN A 56 -4.02 12.05 -28.41
N VAL A 57 -4.20 10.81 -28.86
CA VAL A 57 -3.17 9.78 -28.92
C VAL A 57 -2.92 9.36 -30.36
N SER A 58 -1.69 8.98 -30.66
CA SER A 58 -1.25 8.58 -32.00
C SER A 58 -0.70 7.15 -32.01
N GLU A 59 -0.64 6.55 -33.20
CA GLU A 59 -0.04 5.23 -33.39
C GLU A 59 1.38 5.15 -32.80
N GLY A 60 1.66 4.08 -32.06
CA GLY A 60 2.93 3.82 -31.39
C GLY A 60 3.03 4.37 -29.96
N GLU A 61 2.13 5.28 -29.55
CA GLU A 61 2.09 5.78 -28.17
C GLU A 61 1.60 4.70 -27.20
N GLN A 62 2.04 4.77 -25.94
CA GLN A 62 1.56 3.87 -24.91
C GLN A 62 0.20 4.34 -24.39
N VAL A 63 -0.74 3.41 -24.29
CA VAL A 63 -2.09 3.62 -23.76
C VAL A 63 -2.52 2.40 -22.96
N VAL A 64 -3.60 2.54 -22.20
CA VAL A 64 -4.26 1.43 -21.52
C VAL A 64 -5.43 0.96 -22.38
N ASP A 65 -5.41 -0.32 -22.76
CA ASP A 65 -6.51 -0.93 -23.51
C ASP A 65 -7.73 -1.21 -22.62
N VAL A 66 -8.81 -1.69 -23.23
CA VAL A 66 -10.07 -1.99 -22.52
C VAL A 66 -9.94 -3.12 -21.48
N ASP A 67 -8.92 -3.97 -21.63
CA ASP A 67 -8.57 -5.04 -20.70
C ASP A 67 -7.62 -4.54 -19.59
N GLY A 68 -7.33 -3.25 -19.58
CA GLY A 68 -6.51 -2.57 -18.59
C GLY A 68 -5.00 -2.76 -18.80
N ASN A 69 -4.57 -3.34 -19.92
CA ASN A 69 -3.17 -3.61 -20.18
C ASN A 69 -2.48 -2.39 -20.78
N LEU A 70 -1.22 -2.18 -20.40
CA LEU A 70 -0.37 -1.16 -21.02
C LEU A 70 0.11 -1.68 -22.38
N VAL A 71 -0.33 -1.04 -23.46
CA VAL A 71 -0.04 -1.47 -24.83
C VAL A 71 0.48 -0.30 -25.67
N LYS A 72 1.22 -0.60 -26.74
CA LYS A 72 1.45 0.37 -27.81
C LYS A 72 0.24 0.41 -28.72
N LEU A 73 -0.30 1.60 -28.94
CA LEU A 73 -1.48 1.81 -29.78
C LEU A 73 -1.16 1.46 -31.24
N GLN A 74 -1.89 0.50 -31.81
CA GLN A 74 -1.72 0.05 -33.18
C GLN A 74 -3.06 -0.40 -33.78
N PRO A 75 -3.24 -0.41 -35.10
CA PRO A 75 -4.49 -0.87 -35.71
C PRO A 75 -4.91 -2.24 -35.18
N GLY A 76 -6.15 -2.35 -34.71
CA GLY A 76 -6.70 -3.54 -34.06
C GLY A 76 -6.73 -3.49 -32.53
N THR A 77 -6.03 -2.56 -31.87
CA THR A 77 -6.14 -2.36 -30.41
C THR A 77 -7.54 -1.90 -30.04
N VAL A 78 -8.14 -2.50 -29.02
CA VAL A 78 -9.46 -2.10 -28.49
C VAL A 78 -9.26 -1.14 -27.33
N ILE A 79 -9.76 0.08 -27.46
CA ILE A 79 -9.59 1.17 -26.48
C ILE A 79 -10.94 1.76 -26.08
N LEU A 80 -10.94 2.50 -24.98
CA LEU A 80 -12.03 3.40 -24.62
C LEU A 80 -11.71 4.80 -25.14
N ASP A 81 -12.60 5.36 -25.96
CA ASP A 81 -12.45 6.70 -26.47
C ASP A 81 -12.82 7.78 -25.43
N ALA A 82 -12.81 9.04 -25.84
CA ALA A 82 -13.16 10.18 -25.00
C ALA A 82 -14.63 10.17 -24.50
N HIS A 83 -15.53 9.49 -25.20
CA HIS A 83 -16.92 9.30 -24.78
C HIS A 83 -17.08 8.12 -23.82
N GLY A 84 -16.05 7.29 -23.68
CA GLY A 84 -16.08 6.05 -22.93
C GLY A 84 -16.63 4.88 -23.74
N ASP A 85 -16.73 5.03 -25.07
CA ASP A 85 -17.17 3.99 -25.97
C ASP A 85 -15.99 3.09 -26.34
N GLU A 86 -16.27 1.79 -26.45
CA GLU A 86 -15.29 0.81 -26.89
C GLU A 86 -15.13 0.86 -28.40
N ILE A 87 -13.92 1.16 -28.88
CA ILE A 87 -13.61 1.25 -30.30
C ILE A 87 -12.41 0.39 -30.65
N ILE A 88 -12.42 -0.15 -31.88
CA ILE A 88 -11.22 -0.72 -32.49
C ILE A 88 -10.46 0.42 -33.13
N TYR A 89 -9.23 0.68 -32.68
CA TYR A 89 -8.37 1.67 -33.28
C TYR A 89 -7.95 1.24 -34.70
N ASN A 90 -8.11 2.13 -35.68
CA ASN A 90 -7.85 1.82 -37.11
C ASN A 90 -6.64 2.60 -37.69
N GLY A 91 -5.86 3.27 -36.85
CA GLY A 91 -4.74 4.14 -37.26
C GLY A 91 -5.09 5.63 -37.26
N GLY A 92 -4.06 6.47 -37.40
CA GLY A 92 -4.20 7.93 -37.39
C GLY A 92 -4.11 8.54 -35.98
N ALA A 93 -5.08 9.38 -35.65
CA ALA A 93 -5.21 9.97 -34.32
C ALA A 93 -6.53 9.54 -33.69
N ALA A 94 -6.51 9.20 -32.41
CA ALA A 94 -7.69 8.93 -31.61
C ALA A 94 -7.72 9.87 -30.41
N THR A 95 -8.87 10.01 -29.77
CA THR A 95 -9.01 10.76 -28.52
C THR A 95 -9.43 9.82 -27.40
N MET A 96 -8.73 9.88 -26.27
CA MET A 96 -8.98 9.04 -25.10
C MET A 96 -9.11 9.90 -23.84
N ASN A 97 -9.78 9.35 -22.84
CA ASN A 97 -9.83 9.94 -21.50
C ASN A 97 -8.54 9.66 -20.73
N GLN A 98 -8.04 10.66 -20.02
CA GLN A 98 -6.84 10.58 -19.18
C GLN A 98 -7.13 11.13 -17.79
N LEU A 99 -6.79 10.37 -16.75
CA LEU A 99 -6.98 10.81 -15.36
C LEU A 99 -5.80 11.65 -14.88
N VAL A 100 -6.12 12.79 -14.25
CA VAL A 100 -5.17 13.57 -13.44
C VAL A 100 -5.70 13.65 -12.02
N VAL A 101 -4.92 13.12 -11.07
CA VAL A 101 -5.34 12.93 -9.68
C VAL A 101 -4.40 13.68 -8.73
N LYS A 102 -4.95 14.55 -7.90
CA LYS A 102 -4.25 15.29 -6.84
C LYS A 102 -4.35 14.53 -5.53
N TYR A 103 -3.22 14.01 -5.06
CA TYR A 103 -3.12 13.45 -3.72
C TYR A 103 -2.62 14.54 -2.78
N GLU A 104 -3.39 14.79 -1.73
CA GLU A 104 -3.07 15.81 -0.73
C GLU A 104 -3.15 15.18 0.67
N PHE A 105 -2.03 15.22 1.38
CA PHE A 105 -1.90 14.66 2.71
C PHE A 105 -2.02 15.75 3.78
N VAL A 106 -2.35 15.34 5.00
CA VAL A 106 -2.48 16.23 6.16
C VAL A 106 -1.26 17.13 6.33
N ASP A 107 -1.49 18.37 6.75
CA ASP A 107 -0.43 19.36 6.93
C ASP A 107 0.44 19.01 8.15
N GLY A 108 1.71 19.41 8.10
CA GLY A 108 2.62 19.27 9.24
C GLY A 108 2.99 17.83 9.59
N LEU A 109 2.94 16.90 8.63
CA LEU A 109 3.49 15.57 8.81
C LEU A 109 4.97 15.65 9.21
N THR A 110 5.34 14.87 10.21
CA THR A 110 6.69 14.79 10.75
C THR A 110 7.12 13.35 10.86
N TRP A 111 8.35 13.09 10.48
CA TRP A 111 9.04 11.83 10.73
C TRP A 111 9.24 11.62 12.23
N SER A 112 9.48 10.37 12.62
CA SER A 112 9.72 9.99 14.02
C SER A 112 10.97 10.61 14.66
N ASP A 113 11.85 11.23 13.87
CA ASP A 113 12.98 12.04 14.34
C ASP A 113 12.64 13.53 14.53
N GLY A 114 11.38 13.91 14.29
CA GLY A 114 10.86 15.26 14.43
C GLY A 114 11.09 16.16 13.21
N LYS A 115 11.76 15.69 12.17
CA LYS A 115 11.92 16.46 10.94
C LYS A 115 10.61 16.45 10.14
N PRO A 116 10.25 17.57 9.48
CA PRO A 116 9.07 17.61 8.62
C PRO A 116 9.23 16.65 7.45
N VAL A 117 8.11 16.05 7.03
CA VAL A 117 8.00 15.44 5.70
C VAL A 117 8.08 16.55 4.67
N SER A 118 8.80 16.29 3.58
CA SER A 118 9.04 17.26 2.52
C SER A 118 8.74 16.68 1.15
N GLN A 119 8.72 17.55 0.15
CA GLN A 119 8.58 17.15 -1.25
C GLN A 119 9.64 16.11 -1.67
N GLU A 120 10.87 16.27 -1.18
CA GLU A 120 12.01 15.39 -1.48
C GLU A 120 11.75 13.92 -1.07
N ASP A 121 10.87 13.69 -0.09
CA ASP A 121 10.53 12.35 0.40
C ASP A 121 9.66 11.57 -0.61
N TYR A 122 8.73 12.27 -1.26
CA TYR A 122 7.88 11.71 -2.31
C TYR A 122 8.64 11.58 -3.63
N GLU A 123 9.48 12.56 -3.97
CA GLU A 123 10.38 12.50 -5.12
C GLU A 123 11.33 11.29 -5.02
N LEU A 124 11.89 11.06 -3.84
CA LEU A 124 12.72 9.90 -3.57
C LEU A 124 11.94 8.62 -3.79
N THR A 125 10.74 8.49 -3.21
CA THR A 125 9.89 7.31 -3.41
C THR A 125 9.60 7.06 -4.88
N TYR A 126 9.18 8.07 -5.64
CA TYR A 126 8.91 7.92 -7.06
C TYR A 126 10.16 7.50 -7.84
N ARG A 127 11.32 8.11 -7.54
CA ARG A 127 12.59 7.78 -8.18
C ARG A 127 13.01 6.33 -7.92
N ILE A 128 12.85 5.85 -6.68
CA ILE A 128 13.24 4.49 -6.30
C ILE A 128 12.25 3.46 -6.84
N LEU A 129 10.94 3.68 -6.66
CA LEU A 129 9.93 2.68 -6.97
C LEU A 129 9.56 2.65 -8.46
N CYS A 130 9.44 3.81 -9.10
CA CYS A 130 8.87 3.92 -10.44
C CYS A 130 9.89 4.25 -11.53
N ALA A 131 11.06 4.79 -11.18
CA ALA A 131 12.05 5.28 -12.15
C ALA A 131 13.42 4.58 -12.07
N SER A 132 13.58 3.57 -11.21
CA SER A 132 14.84 2.85 -11.09
C SER A 132 14.68 1.37 -11.45
N ASP A 133 15.73 0.81 -12.06
CA ASP A 133 15.80 -0.62 -12.39
C ASP A 133 15.83 -1.52 -11.14
N PHE A 134 15.91 -0.92 -9.94
CA PHE A 134 16.03 -1.62 -8.65
C PHE A 134 14.86 -2.57 -8.37
N ILE A 135 13.63 -2.21 -8.76
CA ILE A 135 12.43 -3.06 -8.58
C ILE A 135 12.06 -3.80 -9.86
N ALA A 136 12.63 -3.39 -11.01
CA ALA A 136 12.31 -3.99 -12.30
C ALA A 136 12.71 -5.48 -12.40
N GLU A 137 13.56 -5.98 -11.50
CA GLU A 137 13.98 -7.40 -11.46
C GLU A 137 13.00 -8.32 -10.70
N GLU A 138 12.06 -7.77 -9.93
CA GLU A 138 11.01 -8.53 -9.24
C GLU A 138 9.64 -8.09 -9.80
N GLU A 139 8.98 -8.96 -10.59
CA GLU A 139 7.58 -8.74 -11.00
C GLU A 139 6.70 -8.62 -9.75
N ASN A 140 6.38 -7.39 -9.35
CA ASN A 140 5.50 -7.10 -8.22
C ASN A 140 4.51 -5.99 -8.59
N THR A 141 3.47 -5.89 -7.77
CA THR A 141 2.34 -4.96 -7.97
C THR A 141 2.76 -3.49 -8.02
N ILE A 142 3.89 -3.11 -7.41
CA ILE A 142 4.40 -1.74 -7.41
C ILE A 142 4.86 -1.36 -8.83
N THR A 143 5.63 -2.22 -9.49
CA THR A 143 6.11 -2.00 -10.87
C THR A 143 4.94 -1.84 -11.84
N GLU A 144 3.87 -2.62 -11.68
CA GLU A 144 2.66 -2.49 -12.50
C GLU A 144 1.99 -1.12 -12.34
N VAL A 145 1.79 -0.65 -11.10
CA VAL A 145 1.17 0.65 -10.84
C VAL A 145 2.03 1.79 -11.38
N CYS A 146 3.34 1.74 -11.14
CA CYS A 146 4.29 2.72 -11.66
C CYS A 146 4.25 2.82 -13.19
N SER A 147 4.15 1.69 -13.90
CA SER A 147 4.05 1.67 -15.37
C SER A 147 2.81 2.37 -15.93
N MET A 148 1.77 2.51 -15.11
CA MET A 148 0.51 3.18 -15.47
C MET A 148 0.53 4.69 -15.18
N ILE A 149 1.58 5.21 -14.55
CA ILE A 149 1.74 6.64 -14.28
C ILE A 149 2.55 7.26 -15.43
N GLN A 150 1.92 8.17 -16.17
CA GLN A 150 2.60 8.89 -17.24
C GLN A 150 3.53 9.98 -16.70
N LYS A 151 3.08 10.70 -15.66
CA LYS A 151 3.79 11.84 -15.10
C LYS A 151 3.39 12.11 -13.66
N VAL A 152 4.33 12.63 -12.87
CA VAL A 152 4.07 13.14 -11.53
C VAL A 152 4.56 14.60 -11.47
N ASP A 153 3.70 15.49 -10.97
CA ASP A 153 4.06 16.87 -10.62
C ASP A 153 3.98 17.03 -9.11
N PHE A 154 5.11 17.20 -8.43
CA PHE A 154 5.13 17.51 -7.00
C PHE A 154 4.82 18.99 -6.79
N ILE A 155 3.75 19.29 -6.07
CA ILE A 155 3.18 20.65 -5.99
C ILE A 155 3.30 21.29 -4.59
N SER A 156 3.69 20.50 -3.57
CA SER A 156 4.01 20.97 -2.23
C SER A 156 4.73 19.87 -1.44
N ASP A 157 5.12 20.18 -0.19
CA ASP A 157 5.75 19.22 0.72
C ASP A 157 4.90 17.97 1.01
N THR A 158 3.57 18.08 0.91
CA THR A 158 2.62 17.00 1.21
C THR A 158 1.53 16.86 0.14
N ALA A 159 1.84 17.19 -1.13
CA ALA A 159 0.90 16.97 -2.23
C ALA A 159 1.59 16.83 -3.59
N TYR A 160 1.01 15.98 -4.43
CA TYR A 160 1.44 15.78 -5.82
C TYR A 160 0.24 15.51 -6.73
N LEU A 161 0.42 15.77 -8.03
CA LEU A 161 -0.49 15.38 -9.10
C LEU A 161 0.10 14.16 -9.82
N ALA A 162 -0.66 13.09 -9.98
CA ALA A 162 -0.34 11.99 -10.88
C ALA A 162 -1.21 12.08 -12.12
N THR A 163 -0.58 12.15 -13.28
CA THR A 163 -1.22 11.96 -14.58
C THR A 163 -1.04 10.50 -14.97
N TRP A 164 -2.15 9.78 -15.07
CA TRP A 164 -2.17 8.36 -15.45
C TRP A 164 -2.07 8.20 -16.98
N MET A 165 -1.75 7.00 -17.46
CA MET A 165 -1.74 6.69 -18.89
C MET A 165 -3.14 6.87 -19.50
N PRO A 166 -3.27 7.36 -20.75
CA PRO A 166 -4.55 7.47 -21.43
C PRO A 166 -5.29 6.13 -21.43
N GLY A 167 -6.58 6.14 -21.10
CA GLY A 167 -7.41 4.94 -20.96
C GLY A 167 -7.41 4.30 -19.57
N TYR A 168 -6.50 4.68 -18.67
CA TYR A 168 -6.49 4.15 -17.32
C TYR A 168 -7.72 4.63 -16.54
N GLN A 169 -8.49 3.69 -15.97
CA GLN A 169 -9.70 3.98 -15.19
C GLN A 169 -9.71 3.28 -13.82
N GLY A 170 -8.64 2.58 -13.43
CA GLY A 170 -8.61 1.74 -12.23
C GLY A 170 -9.53 0.50 -12.31
N ARG A 171 -10.00 0.13 -13.51
CA ARG A 171 -10.84 -1.04 -13.80
C ARG A 171 -10.48 -1.64 -15.16
N SER A 172 -10.81 -2.90 -15.39
CA SER A 172 -10.71 -3.57 -16.69
C SER A 172 -11.90 -4.51 -16.96
N ARG A 173 -12.09 -4.92 -18.21
CA ARG A 173 -13.06 -5.98 -18.58
C ARG A 173 -12.78 -7.33 -17.89
N ALA A 174 -11.54 -7.60 -17.53
CA ALA A 174 -11.13 -8.87 -16.94
C ALA A 174 -11.64 -9.07 -15.49
N ASP A 175 -12.48 -8.16 -14.98
CA ASP A 175 -12.89 -8.10 -13.56
C ASP A 175 -11.70 -8.07 -12.58
N GLN A 176 -10.52 -7.69 -13.10
CA GLN A 176 -9.34 -7.48 -12.31
C GLN A 176 -9.41 -6.05 -11.79
N VAL A 177 -9.70 -5.91 -10.50
CA VAL A 177 -9.54 -4.64 -9.80
C VAL A 177 -8.05 -4.29 -9.87
N ARG A 178 -7.71 -3.38 -10.78
CA ARG A 178 -6.40 -2.72 -10.77
C ARG A 178 -6.35 -1.75 -9.60
N HIS A 179 -5.15 -1.28 -9.26
CA HIS A 179 -4.95 -0.25 -8.25
C HIS A 179 -5.99 0.88 -8.43
N PRO A 180 -6.89 1.12 -7.47
CA PRO A 180 -7.89 2.17 -7.63
C PRO A 180 -7.19 3.53 -7.72
N TYR A 181 -7.55 4.33 -8.73
CA TYR A 181 -6.85 5.60 -9.01
C TYR A 181 -6.88 6.57 -7.82
N PHE A 182 -7.84 6.45 -6.90
CA PHE A 182 -7.95 7.33 -5.74
C PHE A 182 -7.03 6.91 -4.57
N LEU A 183 -6.37 5.75 -4.65
CA LEU A 183 -5.38 5.34 -3.67
C LEU A 183 -4.00 5.88 -4.06
N PRO A 184 -3.23 6.49 -3.13
CA PRO A 184 -1.94 7.08 -3.47
C PRO A 184 -0.95 6.02 -3.96
N PRO A 185 -0.44 6.11 -5.20
CA PRO A 185 0.56 5.16 -5.68
C PRO A 185 1.97 5.48 -5.18
N ILE A 186 2.21 6.69 -4.68
CA ILE A 186 3.53 7.17 -4.26
C ILE A 186 3.46 7.50 -2.77
N GLY A 187 4.10 6.65 -1.98
CA GLY A 187 4.32 6.88 -0.55
C GLY A 187 5.47 7.88 -0.30
N ARG A 188 6.07 7.76 0.88
CA ARG A 188 7.16 8.64 1.33
C ARG A 188 8.30 7.82 1.92
N LEU A 189 9.53 8.18 1.55
CA LEU A 189 10.77 7.63 2.10
C LEU A 189 11.57 8.78 2.72
N PRO A 190 12.25 8.57 3.87
CA PRO A 190 12.89 9.65 4.62
C PRO A 190 14.17 10.13 3.94
N SER A 191 14.05 10.98 2.92
CA SER A 191 15.15 11.44 2.07
C SER A 191 16.28 12.08 2.86
N GLN A 192 15.93 12.79 3.93
CA GLN A 192 16.78 13.50 4.87
C GLN A 192 17.47 12.61 5.91
N ARG A 193 17.21 11.30 5.93
CA ARG A 193 17.85 10.37 6.87
C ARG A 193 19.35 10.36 6.64
N ILE A 194 20.11 10.62 7.70
CA ILE A 194 21.56 10.45 7.71
C ILE A 194 21.86 9.06 8.25
N LEU A 195 22.69 8.32 7.53
CA LEU A 195 23.11 6.96 7.87
C LEU A 195 24.32 6.99 8.81
N GLY A 196 24.63 5.86 9.44
CA GLY A 196 25.77 5.71 10.35
C GLY A 196 27.12 5.98 9.68
N ASP A 197 27.22 5.84 8.36
CA ASP A 197 28.41 6.18 7.56
C ASP A 197 28.48 7.67 7.15
N GLY A 198 27.49 8.48 7.54
CA GLY A 198 27.40 9.91 7.26
C GLY A 198 26.75 10.27 5.93
N ARG A 199 26.42 9.30 5.06
CA ARG A 199 25.68 9.58 3.83
C ARG A 199 24.22 9.95 4.12
N ARG A 200 23.63 10.75 3.23
CA ARG A 200 22.19 11.00 3.20
C ARG A 200 21.52 9.88 2.40
N LEU A 201 20.37 9.37 2.86
CA LEU A 201 19.66 8.26 2.22
C LEU A 201 19.33 8.54 0.75
N SER A 202 18.99 9.79 0.40
CA SER A 202 18.76 10.22 -0.99
C SER A 202 19.97 10.02 -1.91
N ASP A 203 21.17 9.93 -1.37
CA ASP A 203 22.42 9.84 -2.13
C ASP A 203 22.94 8.40 -2.19
N VAL A 204 22.28 7.47 -1.48
CA VAL A 204 22.68 6.07 -1.43
C VAL A 204 22.04 5.31 -2.60
N PRO A 205 22.85 4.55 -3.38
CA PRO A 205 22.34 3.68 -4.43
C PRO A 205 21.25 2.72 -3.90
N PRO A 206 20.12 2.56 -4.60
CA PRO A 206 18.99 1.75 -4.11
C PRO A 206 19.37 0.30 -3.78
N ALA A 207 20.29 -0.27 -4.56
CA ALA A 207 20.85 -1.61 -4.36
C ALA A 207 21.43 -1.86 -2.95
N GLU A 208 21.85 -0.81 -2.24
CA GLU A 208 22.39 -0.92 -0.89
C GLU A 208 21.30 -0.93 0.20
N TRP A 209 20.09 -0.42 -0.09
CA TRP A 209 19.09 -0.10 0.93
C TRP A 209 18.57 -1.30 1.70
N ARG A 210 18.50 -2.47 1.03
CA ARG A 210 18.09 -3.74 1.64
C ARG A 210 18.98 -4.14 2.83
N TRP A 211 20.20 -3.62 2.89
CA TRP A 211 21.19 -3.98 3.90
C TRP A 211 21.45 -2.86 4.92
N LEU A 212 20.75 -1.72 4.80
CA LEU A 212 20.92 -0.60 5.71
C LEU A 212 20.18 -0.86 7.04
N PRO A 213 20.87 -0.85 8.20
CA PRO A 213 20.23 -0.97 9.50
C PRO A 213 19.22 0.15 9.79
N GLU A 214 19.47 1.37 9.29
CA GLU A 214 18.58 2.52 9.44
C GLU A 214 17.24 2.35 8.71
N ILE A 215 17.15 1.39 7.79
CA ILE A 215 15.92 1.07 7.07
C ILE A 215 15.30 -0.20 7.65
N ASN A 216 16.10 -1.20 7.99
CA ASN A 216 15.61 -2.52 8.38
C ASN A 216 15.42 -2.73 9.88
N GLU A 217 16.13 -1.97 10.71
CA GLU A 217 16.10 -2.13 12.17
C GLU A 217 15.57 -0.87 12.87
N GLN A 218 15.85 0.30 12.31
CA GLN A 218 15.47 1.60 12.88
C GLN A 218 14.77 2.51 11.85
N PRO A 219 13.71 2.02 11.17
CA PRO A 219 13.03 2.81 10.15
C PRO A 219 12.44 4.10 10.74
N LEU A 220 12.61 5.20 10.01
CA LEU A 220 11.81 6.39 10.25
C LEU A 220 10.44 6.21 9.61
N GLY A 221 9.41 6.62 10.34
CA GLY A 221 8.04 6.61 9.87
C GLY A 221 7.26 7.79 10.47
N VAL A 222 6.05 8.01 9.99
CA VAL A 222 5.15 9.08 10.46
C VAL A 222 3.91 8.53 11.16
N GLY A 223 3.89 7.23 11.42
CA GLY A 223 2.81 6.52 12.09
C GLY A 223 2.73 6.81 13.58
N ALA A 224 1.77 6.16 14.23
CA ALA A 224 1.46 6.38 15.64
C ALA A 224 2.55 5.86 16.59
N TYR A 225 3.41 4.97 16.12
CA TYR A 225 4.45 4.37 16.94
C TYR A 225 5.80 4.31 16.22
N VAL A 226 6.86 4.12 17.01
CA VAL A 226 8.23 3.91 16.57
C VAL A 226 8.75 2.59 17.11
N ILE A 227 9.62 1.91 16.37
CA ILE A 227 10.31 0.71 16.86
C ILE A 227 11.32 1.16 17.92
N SER A 228 11.11 0.74 19.17
CA SER A 228 12.04 1.02 20.27
C SER A 228 13.01 -0.12 20.52
N GLN A 229 12.63 -1.35 20.16
CA GLN A 229 13.48 -2.53 20.29
C GLN A 229 13.02 -3.61 19.32
N MET A 230 13.98 -4.29 18.69
CA MET A 230 13.73 -5.48 17.89
C MET A 230 14.62 -6.62 18.38
N VAL A 231 14.02 -7.76 18.70
CA VAL A 231 14.72 -9.00 19.02
C VAL A 231 14.42 -9.99 17.89
N PRO A 232 15.40 -10.27 17.00
CA PRO A 232 15.20 -11.14 15.85
C PRO A 232 14.52 -12.46 16.18
N GLY A 233 13.44 -12.77 15.46
CA GLY A 233 12.65 -13.99 15.61
C GLY A 233 11.83 -14.11 16.90
N LYS A 234 11.86 -13.11 17.80
CA LYS A 234 11.20 -13.17 19.10
C LYS A 234 10.14 -12.10 19.31
N GLU A 235 10.52 -10.82 19.23
CA GLU A 235 9.58 -9.73 19.47
C GLU A 235 10.02 -8.39 18.85
N ILE A 236 9.05 -7.52 18.59
CA ILE A 236 9.26 -6.11 18.26
C ILE A 236 8.48 -5.28 19.26
N THR A 237 9.18 -4.39 19.97
CA THR A 237 8.54 -3.40 20.85
C THR A 237 8.40 -2.07 20.11
N PHE A 238 7.20 -1.54 20.14
CA PHE A 238 6.84 -0.22 19.64
C PHE A 238 6.48 0.70 20.81
N THR A 239 6.86 1.97 20.71
CA THR A 239 6.47 3.03 21.65
C THR A 239 5.81 4.18 20.90
N ALA A 240 4.96 4.94 21.57
CA ALA A 240 4.27 6.08 20.96
C ALA A 240 5.25 7.03 20.25
N ASN A 241 4.94 7.39 19.00
CA ASN A 241 5.67 8.42 18.26
C ASN A 241 5.31 9.79 18.83
N PRO A 242 6.26 10.52 19.44
CA PRO A 242 5.97 11.85 20.00
C PRO A 242 5.60 12.89 18.94
N TYR A 243 5.89 12.61 17.66
CA TYR A 243 5.63 13.47 16.52
C TYR A 243 4.45 12.98 15.66
N TYR A 244 3.57 12.12 16.20
CA TYR A 244 2.40 11.67 15.46
C TYR A 244 1.36 12.79 15.30
N TYR A 245 0.91 13.05 14.07
CA TYR A 245 0.04 14.20 13.74
C TYR A 245 -1.33 14.18 14.43
N ARG A 246 -1.81 13.01 14.89
CA ARG A 246 -3.08 12.89 15.66
C ARG A 246 -2.89 12.93 17.17
N GLY A 247 -1.70 13.28 17.65
CA GLY A 247 -1.36 13.23 19.08
C GLY A 247 -1.06 11.81 19.57
N SER A 248 -0.78 11.65 20.86
CA SER A 248 -0.36 10.35 21.39
C SER A 248 -1.45 9.29 21.25
N PRO A 249 -1.10 8.05 20.80
CA PRO A 249 -2.04 6.95 20.78
C PRO A 249 -2.51 6.57 22.20
N ALA A 250 -3.69 5.94 22.28
CA ALA A 250 -4.27 5.53 23.56
C ALA A 250 -3.40 4.53 24.33
N THR A 251 -2.70 3.66 23.61
CA THR A 251 -1.75 2.70 24.17
C THR A 251 -0.34 3.26 24.02
N SER A 252 0.44 3.30 25.09
CA SER A 252 1.80 3.86 25.05
C SER A 252 2.84 2.89 24.45
N ARG A 253 2.55 1.59 24.46
CA ARG A 253 3.47 0.52 24.05
C ARG A 253 2.71 -0.63 23.42
N ILE A 254 3.20 -1.09 22.27
CA ILE A 254 2.75 -2.34 21.62
C ILE A 254 3.93 -3.30 21.61
N ILE A 255 3.71 -4.58 21.94
CA ILE A 255 4.72 -5.63 21.83
C ILE A 255 4.17 -6.68 20.88
N LEU A 256 4.78 -6.79 19.70
CA LEU A 256 4.49 -7.87 18.77
C LEU A 256 5.39 -9.05 19.12
N ARG A 257 4.81 -10.17 19.58
CA ARG A 257 5.53 -11.40 19.92
C ARG A 257 5.38 -12.41 18.79
N PHE A 258 6.48 -13.04 18.38
CA PHE A 258 6.46 -14.14 17.43
C PHE A 258 6.39 -15.45 18.21
N LEU A 259 5.23 -16.10 18.21
CA LEU A 259 4.96 -17.34 18.93
C LEU A 259 4.41 -18.40 17.96
N PRO A 260 4.64 -19.69 18.22
CA PRO A 260 3.82 -20.76 17.62
C PRO A 260 2.33 -20.55 17.93
N ALA A 261 1.46 -21.00 17.03
CA ALA A 261 0.02 -20.80 17.12
C ALA A 261 -0.57 -21.29 18.46
N GLU A 262 -0.25 -22.53 18.87
CA GLU A 262 -0.70 -23.12 20.13
C GLU A 262 -0.25 -22.30 21.35
N GLU A 263 1.01 -21.86 21.37
CA GLU A 263 1.55 -21.02 22.44
C GLU A 263 0.87 -19.63 22.49
N ALA A 264 0.48 -19.08 21.34
CA ALA A 264 -0.22 -17.80 21.24
C ALA A 264 -1.63 -17.87 21.84
N ILE A 265 -2.38 -18.95 21.54
CA ILE A 265 -3.72 -19.19 22.11
C ILE A 265 -3.62 -19.37 23.62
N GLU A 266 -2.68 -20.19 24.11
CA GLU A 266 -2.47 -20.36 25.55
C GLU A 266 -2.11 -19.03 26.24
N ALA A 267 -1.23 -18.23 25.63
CA ALA A 267 -0.83 -16.94 26.15
C ALA A 267 -2.00 -15.94 26.20
N LEU A 268 -2.88 -15.97 25.20
CA LEU A 268 -4.13 -15.18 25.19
C LEU A 268 -5.03 -15.58 26.36
N LEU A 269 -5.27 -16.88 26.54
CA LEU A 269 -6.14 -17.41 27.61
C LEU A 269 -5.59 -17.13 29.01
N LYS A 270 -4.27 -17.03 29.16
CA LYS A 270 -3.58 -16.63 30.40
C LYS A 270 -3.53 -15.11 30.62
N GLY A 271 -3.89 -14.31 29.61
CA GLY A 271 -3.80 -12.84 29.65
C GLY A 271 -2.38 -12.30 29.48
N GLU A 272 -1.46 -13.09 28.93
CA GLU A 272 -0.09 -12.68 28.59
C GLU A 272 0.02 -12.04 27.19
N VAL A 273 -1.00 -12.25 26.35
CA VAL A 273 -1.18 -11.66 25.02
C VAL A 273 -2.59 -11.07 24.98
N ASP A 274 -2.73 -9.85 24.45
CA ASP A 274 -4.01 -9.15 24.39
C ASP A 274 -4.81 -9.46 23.12
N VAL A 275 -4.13 -9.75 22.01
CA VAL A 275 -4.72 -9.91 20.68
C VAL A 275 -3.98 -11.00 19.91
N VAL A 276 -4.74 -11.89 19.28
CA VAL A 276 -4.29 -12.84 18.25
C VAL A 276 -5.17 -12.68 17.01
N ASP A 277 -4.67 -13.06 15.84
CA ASP A 277 -5.42 -13.03 14.59
C ASP A 277 -5.80 -14.45 14.12
N GLU A 278 -6.50 -14.53 12.99
CA GLU A 278 -6.95 -15.80 12.41
C GLU A 278 -5.79 -16.74 12.03
N ASP A 279 -4.59 -16.21 11.79
CA ASP A 279 -3.42 -17.04 11.48
C ASP A 279 -3.01 -17.92 12.67
N THR A 280 -3.47 -17.62 13.88
CA THR A 280 -3.25 -18.48 15.07
C THR A 280 -4.20 -19.67 15.14
N ILE A 281 -5.26 -19.70 14.34
CA ILE A 281 -6.24 -20.80 14.31
C ILE A 281 -5.77 -21.83 13.28
N LYS A 282 -5.41 -23.04 13.71
CA LYS A 282 -4.86 -24.10 12.83
C LYS A 282 -5.78 -25.30 12.68
N GLN A 283 -6.68 -25.50 13.63
CA GLN A 283 -7.61 -26.64 13.67
C GLN A 283 -8.97 -26.23 14.25
N LEU A 284 -9.99 -27.05 14.01
CA LEU A 284 -11.34 -26.79 14.53
C LEU A 284 -11.39 -26.76 16.06
N ASP A 285 -10.57 -27.58 16.71
CA ASP A 285 -10.49 -27.65 18.18
C ASP A 285 -10.06 -26.29 18.80
N ASP A 286 -9.21 -25.51 18.09
CA ASP A 286 -8.80 -24.17 18.53
C ASP A 286 -10.01 -23.21 18.55
N VAL A 287 -10.92 -23.36 17.57
CA VAL A 287 -12.15 -22.55 17.48
C VAL A 287 -13.08 -22.89 18.64
N ASP A 288 -13.24 -24.18 18.95
CA ASP A 288 -14.10 -24.63 20.05
C ASP A 288 -13.58 -24.12 21.41
N GLU A 289 -12.26 -24.19 21.65
CA GLU A 289 -11.63 -23.66 22.86
C GLU A 289 -11.84 -22.14 23.00
N LEU A 290 -11.55 -21.37 21.94
CA LEU A 290 -11.71 -19.92 21.94
C LEU A 290 -13.18 -19.50 22.06
N LEU A 291 -14.11 -20.25 21.45
CA LEU A 291 -15.54 -20.00 21.55
C LEU A 291 -16.05 -20.25 22.96
N GLN A 292 -15.60 -21.32 23.61
CA GLN A 292 -15.90 -21.56 25.02
C GLN A 292 -15.36 -20.42 25.90
N ALA A 293 -14.10 -20.03 25.72
CA ALA A 293 -13.50 -18.92 26.46
C ALA A 293 -14.23 -17.58 26.20
N HIS A 294 -14.75 -17.37 25.00
CA HIS A 294 -15.59 -16.23 24.67
C HIS A 294 -16.93 -16.24 25.42
N MET A 295 -17.62 -17.38 25.45
CA MET A 295 -18.88 -17.56 26.20
C MET A 295 -18.68 -17.37 27.71
N GLU A 296 -17.51 -17.76 28.23
CA GLU A 296 -17.11 -17.55 29.62
C GLU A 296 -16.67 -16.10 29.92
N GLY A 297 -16.57 -15.24 28.90
CA GLY A 297 -16.16 -13.84 29.02
C GLY A 297 -14.66 -13.64 29.29
N LYS A 298 -13.83 -14.67 29.07
CA LYS A 298 -12.36 -14.60 29.23
C LYS A 298 -11.69 -13.89 28.07
N VAL A 299 -12.20 -14.11 26.86
CA VAL A 299 -11.73 -13.47 25.62
C VAL A 299 -12.91 -12.93 24.81
N ARG A 300 -12.63 -12.10 23.81
CA ARG A 300 -13.64 -11.64 22.86
C ARG A 300 -13.27 -12.05 21.46
N MET A 301 -14.07 -12.91 20.86
CA MET A 301 -13.96 -13.23 19.45
C MET A 301 -14.67 -12.17 18.60
N HIS A 302 -13.99 -11.71 17.56
CA HIS A 302 -14.54 -10.83 16.55
C HIS A 302 -14.63 -11.60 15.23
N PHE A 303 -15.85 -11.87 14.76
CA PHE A 303 -16.08 -12.54 13.49
C PHE A 303 -16.11 -11.50 12.38
N VAL A 304 -15.17 -11.62 11.44
CA VAL A 304 -15.07 -10.76 10.27
C VAL A 304 -15.32 -11.61 9.03
N PRO A 305 -16.22 -11.22 8.12
CA PRO A 305 -16.37 -11.86 6.83
C PRO A 305 -15.04 -11.91 6.08
N SER A 306 -14.64 -13.10 5.63
CA SER A 306 -13.47 -13.28 4.77
C SER A 306 -13.81 -13.02 3.30
N TRP A 307 -12.82 -12.62 2.53
CA TRP A 307 -12.89 -12.57 1.06
C TRP A 307 -12.73 -13.95 0.40
N SER A 308 -12.46 -15.01 1.19
CA SER A 308 -12.40 -16.38 0.70
C SER A 308 -13.80 -16.93 0.43
N TYR A 309 -13.99 -17.54 -0.74
CA TYR A 309 -15.13 -18.41 -1.03
C TYR A 309 -14.63 -19.78 -1.46
N GLU A 310 -15.31 -20.83 -1.01
CA GLU A 310 -15.04 -22.20 -1.46
C GLU A 310 -15.95 -22.53 -2.64
N LEU A 311 -15.37 -23.05 -3.73
CA LEU A 311 -16.09 -23.37 -4.95
C LEU A 311 -15.84 -24.82 -5.37
N LEU A 312 -16.91 -25.57 -5.61
CA LEU A 312 -16.85 -26.86 -6.29
C LEU A 312 -17.15 -26.67 -7.78
N THR A 313 -16.11 -26.67 -8.62
CA THR A 313 -16.25 -26.59 -10.08
C THR A 313 -16.37 -27.96 -10.73
N PHE A 314 -17.42 -28.16 -11.53
CA PHE A 314 -17.59 -29.35 -12.37
C PHE A 314 -17.25 -29.05 -13.83
N GLY A 315 -16.38 -29.86 -14.43
CA GLY A 315 -16.10 -29.79 -15.86
C GLY A 315 -17.27 -30.34 -16.68
N LEU A 316 -18.06 -29.46 -17.29
CA LEU A 316 -19.11 -29.87 -18.22
C LEU A 316 -18.49 -30.19 -19.59
N VAL A 317 -18.29 -31.47 -19.90
CA VAL A 317 -17.95 -31.92 -21.25
C VAL A 317 -19.23 -31.95 -22.07
N TYR A 318 -19.40 -30.99 -22.98
CA TYR A 318 -20.41 -31.09 -24.03
C TYR A 318 -19.99 -32.23 -24.99
N ARG A 319 -20.83 -33.26 -25.12
CA ARG A 319 -20.72 -34.31 -26.13
C ARG A 319 -21.51 -33.95 -27.38
#